data_AF-A0A6N6M9C7-F1
#
_entry.id   AF-A0A6N6M9C7-F1
#
_cell.length_a   1.000
_cell.length_b   1.000
_cell.length_c   1.000
_cell.angle_alpha   90.00
_cell.angle_beta   90.00
_cell.angle_gamma   90.00
#
_symmetry.space_group_name_H-M   'P 1'
#
loop_
_entity.id
_entity.type
_entity.pdbx_description
1 polymer ?
#
loop_
_entity_poly.entity_id
_entity_poly.type
_entity_poly.pdbx_seq_one_letter_code
_entity_poly.pdbx_strand_id
1 'polypeptide(L)'
;MNIQILPNWCKKLGLVVFFLGTIISIVIGLQHGLLQGAYQEGLHATKNHHNCNVPCESLSKLEKKQCTIKGSENLDTASLHLAEILSIIGMIVYIISKEKIEDDYINKLRLDAYVLTVLILLCVSLLIYIISGNIDVKLEAVLNIFLILYLFIFFFKKRIY
;
A
#
# COMPACT_ATOMS: atom_id res chain seq x y z
N MET A 1 21.97 -4.17 -20.47
CA MET A 1 21.93 -5.60 -20.07
C MET A 1 20.51 -6.11 -20.23
N ASN A 2 20.32 -7.18 -21.00
CA ASN A 2 19.00 -7.75 -21.28
C ASN A 2 18.59 -8.71 -20.14
N ILE A 3 17.99 -8.19 -19.07
CA ILE A 3 17.57 -8.97 -17.88
C ILE A 3 16.16 -9.56 -18.07
N GLN A 4 15.52 -9.35 -19.22
CA GLN A 4 14.18 -9.87 -19.48
C GLN A 4 14.24 -11.38 -19.75
N ILE A 5 13.90 -12.16 -18.74
CA ILE A 5 13.99 -13.63 -18.75
C ILE A 5 12.60 -14.26 -18.93
N LEU A 6 11.54 -13.56 -18.47
CA LEU A 6 10.18 -14.12 -18.44
C LEU A 6 9.40 -13.85 -19.75
N PRO A 7 8.51 -14.78 -20.17
CA PRO A 7 7.70 -14.65 -21.38
C PRO A 7 6.66 -13.52 -21.26
N ASN A 8 6.23 -12.94 -22.39
CA ASN A 8 5.36 -11.76 -22.40
C ASN A 8 3.99 -11.92 -21.70
N TRP A 9 3.52 -13.17 -21.53
CA TRP A 9 2.28 -13.47 -20.81
C TRP A 9 2.41 -13.17 -19.31
N CYS A 10 3.61 -13.33 -18.74
CA CYS A 10 3.89 -13.04 -17.33
C CYS A 10 3.73 -11.55 -17.01
N LYS A 11 3.80 -10.66 -17.99
CA LYS A 11 3.61 -9.23 -17.79
C LYS A 11 2.20 -8.91 -17.31
N LYS A 12 1.19 -9.52 -17.95
CA LYS A 12 -0.21 -9.37 -17.56
C LYS A 12 -0.47 -10.01 -16.20
N LEU A 13 0.11 -11.19 -15.97
CA LEU A 13 -0.01 -11.90 -14.71
C LEU A 13 0.57 -11.08 -13.54
N GLY A 14 1.81 -10.61 -13.66
CA GLY A 14 2.47 -9.81 -12.63
C GLY A 14 1.72 -8.52 -12.30
N LEU A 15 1.19 -7.85 -13.33
CA LEU A 15 0.35 -6.67 -13.16
C LEU A 15 -0.95 -6.99 -12.39
N VAL A 16 -1.65 -8.09 -12.73
CA VAL A 16 -2.86 -8.51 -12.02
C VAL A 16 -2.55 -8.85 -10.56
N VAL A 17 -1.49 -9.60 -10.30
CA VAL A 17 -1.05 -9.97 -8.94
C VAL A 17 -0.70 -8.73 -8.13
N PHE A 18 0.03 -7.79 -8.71
CA PHE A 18 0.37 -6.51 -8.09
C PHE A 18 -0.88 -5.73 -7.69
N PHE A 19 -1.83 -5.52 -8.61
CA PHE A 19 -3.04 -4.75 -8.31
C PHE A 19 -3.93 -5.46 -7.29
N LEU A 20 -4.05 -6.79 -7.34
CA LEU A 20 -4.78 -7.56 -6.33
C LEU A 20 -4.18 -7.34 -4.94
N GLY A 21 -2.87 -7.55 -4.78
CA GLY A 21 -2.19 -7.33 -3.50
C GLY A 21 -2.33 -5.90 -3.01
N THR A 22 -2.11 -4.93 -3.90
CA THR A 22 -2.19 -3.51 -3.58
C THR A 22 -3.60 -3.08 -3.15
N ILE A 23 -4.65 -3.52 -3.85
CA ILE A 23 -6.03 -3.18 -3.49
C ILE A 23 -6.40 -3.80 -2.14
N ILE A 24 -6.01 -5.05 -1.90
CA ILE A 24 -6.24 -5.73 -0.61
C ILE A 24 -5.54 -4.95 0.51
N SER A 25 -4.26 -4.60 0.36
CA SER A 25 -3.50 -3.83 1.35
C SER A 25 -4.12 -2.46 1.61
N ILE A 26 -4.57 -1.74 0.58
CA ILE A 26 -5.24 -0.44 0.74
C ILE A 26 -6.56 -0.60 1.50
N VAL A 27 -7.41 -1.56 1.13
CA VAL A 27 -8.72 -1.74 1.77
C VAL A 27 -8.57 -2.09 3.25
N ILE A 28 -7.72 -3.07 3.57
CA ILE A 28 -7.52 -3.50 4.96
C ILE A 28 -6.82 -2.39 5.76
N GLY A 29 -5.81 -1.73 5.17
CA GLY A 29 -5.07 -0.63 5.80
C GLY A 29 -5.96 0.59 6.08
N LEU A 30 -6.86 0.95 5.16
CA LEU A 30 -7.81 2.04 5.35
C LEU A 30 -8.82 1.70 6.46
N GLN A 31 -9.33 0.46 6.48
CA GLN A 31 -10.26 0.03 7.52
C GLN A 31 -9.61 0.07 8.92
N HIS A 32 -8.38 -0.40 9.05
CA HIS A 32 -7.63 -0.32 10.31
C HIS A 32 -7.34 1.13 10.70
N GLY A 33 -6.88 1.97 9.76
CA GLY A 33 -6.55 3.37 10.01
C GLY A 33 -7.75 4.21 10.44
N LEU A 34 -8.91 4.03 9.79
CA LEU A 34 -10.14 4.75 10.13
C LEU A 34 -10.72 4.30 11.46
N LEU A 35 -10.75 2.99 11.72
CA LEU A 35 -11.26 2.46 12.99
C LEU A 35 -10.37 2.87 14.16
N GLN A 36 -9.05 2.79 14.00
CA GLN A 36 -8.10 3.19 15.03
C GLN A 36 -8.16 4.70 15.30
N GLY A 37 -8.25 5.52 14.25
CA GLY A 37 -8.42 6.97 14.37
C GLY A 37 -9.70 7.34 15.13
N ALA A 38 -10.84 6.77 14.75
CA ALA A 38 -12.13 7.03 15.40
C ALA A 38 -12.16 6.55 16.86
N TYR A 39 -11.51 5.43 17.17
CA TYR A 39 -11.45 4.89 18.54
C TYR A 39 -10.56 5.75 19.45
N GLN A 40 -9.46 6.28 18.92
CA GLN A 40 -8.49 7.08 19.67
C GLN A 40 -9.05 8.46 20.03
N GLU A 41 -9.89 9.05 19.18
CA GLU A 41 -10.66 10.26 19.47
C GLU A 41 -11.72 10.01 20.58
N GLY A 42 -12.40 8.86 20.53
CA GLY A 42 -13.35 8.46 21.58
C GLY A 42 -12.70 8.22 22.94
N LEU A 43 -11.52 7.60 22.98
CA LEU A 43 -10.81 7.28 24.22
C LEU A 43 -10.24 8.54 24.91
N HIS A 44 -9.80 9.53 24.14
CA HIS A 44 -9.37 10.83 24.67
C HIS A 44 -10.52 11.64 25.28
N ALA A 45 -11.76 11.47 24.79
CA ALA A 45 -12.95 12.07 25.40
C ALA A 45 -13.31 11.42 26.76
N THR A 46 -12.99 10.15 26.97
CA THR A 46 -13.29 9.42 28.22
C THR A 46 -12.19 9.47 29.29
N LYS A 47 -10.93 9.79 28.95
CA LYS A 47 -9.82 9.86 29.93
C LYS A 47 -9.97 10.95 30.99
N ASN A 48 -10.91 11.88 30.83
CA ASN A 48 -11.22 12.89 31.84
C ASN A 48 -12.16 12.39 32.94
N HIS A 49 -12.71 11.17 32.86
CA HIS A 49 -13.49 10.57 33.94
C HIS A 49 -13.21 9.08 34.13
N HIS A 50 -12.88 8.72 35.38
CA HIS A 50 -12.77 7.40 35.97
C HIS A 50 -11.42 6.66 35.97
N ASN A 51 -10.75 6.82 37.11
CA ASN A 51 -9.92 5.82 37.76
C ASN A 51 -10.78 4.55 38.03
N CYS A 52 -10.62 3.49 37.23
CA CYS A 52 -11.37 2.25 37.39
C CYS A 52 -10.56 1.20 38.15
N ASN A 53 -10.82 1.08 39.45
CA ASN A 53 -10.59 -0.15 40.22
C ASN A 53 -11.92 -0.92 40.27
N VAL A 54 -12.18 -1.81 39.31
CA VAL A 54 -13.29 -2.77 39.44
C VAL A 54 -12.85 -4.14 38.89
N PRO A 55 -13.07 -5.25 39.62
CA PRO A 55 -12.73 -6.60 39.16
C PRO A 55 -13.64 -7.06 38.03
N CYS A 56 -13.05 -7.65 36.99
CA CYS A 56 -13.70 -8.05 35.73
C CYS A 56 -14.64 -9.27 35.83
N GLU A 57 -15.50 -9.36 36.85
CA GLU A 57 -16.36 -10.54 37.08
C GLU A 57 -17.87 -10.28 36.91
N SER A 58 -18.26 -9.10 36.41
CA SER A 58 -19.68 -8.82 36.15
C SER A 58 -19.91 -7.95 34.92
N LEU A 59 -19.43 -8.43 33.76
CA LEU A 59 -19.74 -7.76 32.49
C LEU A 59 -20.61 -8.63 31.59
N SER A 60 -21.69 -7.99 31.14
CA SER A 60 -22.76 -8.52 30.31
C SER A 60 -22.25 -9.10 28.99
N LYS A 61 -23.08 -9.94 28.35
CA LYS A 61 -22.86 -10.64 27.07
C LYS A 61 -22.24 -9.80 25.92
N LEU A 62 -22.22 -8.48 26.04
CA LEU A 62 -21.61 -7.54 25.10
C LEU A 62 -20.07 -7.53 25.18
N GLU A 63 -19.45 -7.80 26.34
CA GLU A 63 -17.99 -7.86 26.45
C GLU A 63 -17.37 -9.20 26.01
N LYS A 64 -18.16 -10.27 25.92
CA LYS A 64 -17.68 -11.53 25.34
C LYS A 64 -17.35 -11.42 23.85
N LYS A 65 -17.86 -10.40 23.15
CA LYS A 65 -17.38 -10.05 21.80
C LYS A 65 -16.01 -9.41 21.81
N GLN A 66 -15.58 -8.81 22.93
CA GLN A 66 -14.34 -8.03 23.05
C GLN A 66 -13.10 -8.92 23.26
N CYS A 67 -13.26 -10.12 23.82
CA CYS A 67 -12.18 -11.12 23.87
C CYS A 67 -12.06 -12.00 22.60
N THR A 68 -13.06 -12.00 21.72
CA THR A 68 -12.94 -12.63 20.39
C THR A 68 -12.27 -11.73 19.35
N ILE A 69 -12.12 -10.43 19.61
CA ILE A 69 -11.42 -9.52 18.68
C ILE A 69 -9.92 -9.80 18.67
N LYS A 70 -9.32 -10.12 19.82
CA LYS A 70 -7.87 -10.44 19.94
C LYS A 70 -7.40 -11.65 19.13
N GLY A 71 -8.31 -12.57 18.78
CA GLY A 71 -7.99 -13.70 17.88
C GLY A 71 -7.96 -13.33 16.40
N SER A 72 -8.59 -12.21 16.02
CA SER A 72 -8.68 -11.69 14.65
C SER A 72 -7.58 -10.70 14.30
N GLU A 73 -6.84 -10.19 15.29
CA GLU A 73 -5.79 -9.17 15.08
C GLU A 73 -4.55 -9.77 14.41
N ASN A 74 -4.25 -11.05 14.70
CA ASN A 74 -3.12 -11.75 14.09
C ASN A 74 -3.41 -12.19 12.65
N LEU A 75 -4.67 -12.45 12.32
CA LEU A 75 -5.07 -12.86 10.97
C LEU A 75 -5.04 -11.67 10.01
N ASP A 76 -5.54 -10.51 10.45
CA ASP A 76 -5.57 -9.30 9.62
C ASP A 76 -4.18 -8.71 9.41
N THR A 77 -3.32 -8.71 10.44
CA THR A 77 -1.93 -8.24 10.31
C THR A 77 -1.07 -9.18 9.44
N ALA A 78 -1.23 -10.51 9.58
CA ALA A 78 -0.54 -11.46 8.71
C ALA A 78 -1.03 -11.36 7.25
N SER A 79 -2.33 -11.15 7.03
CA SER A 79 -2.91 -11.00 5.70
C SER A 79 -2.44 -9.72 5.01
N LEU A 80 -2.29 -8.62 5.76
CA LEU A 80 -1.70 -7.37 5.28
C LEU A 80 -0.27 -7.57 4.77
N HIS A 81 0.58 -8.18 5.60
CA HIS A 81 1.97 -8.44 5.22
C HIS A 81 2.07 -9.39 4.03
N LEU A 82 1.24 -10.43 3.96
CA LEU A 82 1.20 -11.34 2.83
C LEU A 82 0.77 -10.63 1.54
N ALA A 83 -0.26 -9.77 1.60
CA ALA A 83 -0.72 -8.99 0.46
C ALA A 83 0.35 -8.01 -0.04
N GLU A 84 1.10 -7.39 0.86
CA GLU A 84 2.23 -6.51 0.51
C GLU A 84 3.37 -7.29 -0.17
N ILE A 85 3.77 -8.43 0.40
CA ILE A 85 4.79 -9.30 -0.21
C ILE A 85 4.33 -9.77 -1.59
N LEU A 86 3.08 -10.19 -1.73
CA LEU A 86 2.50 -10.62 -3.00
C LEU A 86 2.51 -9.48 -4.03
N SER A 87 2.24 -8.25 -3.59
CA SER A 87 2.32 -7.06 -4.43
C SER A 87 3.74 -6.82 -4.96
N ILE A 88 4.74 -6.88 -4.07
CA ILE A 88 6.16 -6.73 -4.44
C ILE A 88 6.59 -7.83 -5.43
N ILE A 89 6.21 -9.09 -5.17
CA ILE A 89 6.50 -10.21 -6.06
C ILE A 89 5.85 -9.97 -7.44
N GLY A 90 4.59 -9.52 -7.47
CA GLY A 90 3.89 -9.15 -8.70
C GLY A 90 4.66 -8.12 -9.52
N MET A 91 5.26 -7.13 -8.86
CA MET A 91 6.07 -6.12 -9.54
C MET A 91 7.41 -6.64 -10.04
N ILE A 92 8.09 -7.48 -9.28
CA ILE A 92 9.31 -8.14 -9.73
C ILE A 92 9.02 -8.96 -10.99
N VAL A 93 7.95 -9.74 -10.99
CA VAL A 93 7.50 -10.51 -12.16
C VAL A 93 7.18 -9.58 -13.34
N TYR A 94 6.51 -8.45 -13.09
CA TYR A 94 6.20 -7.46 -14.12
C TYR A 94 7.47 -6.86 -14.77
N ILE A 95 8.47 -6.51 -13.98
CA ILE A 95 9.72 -5.87 -14.45
C ILE A 95 10.58 -6.86 -15.24
N ILE A 96 10.67 -8.12 -14.81
CA ILE A 96 11.50 -9.14 -15.47
C ILE A 96 10.81 -9.69 -16.73
N SER A 97 9.50 -9.49 -16.89
CA SER A 97 8.75 -9.97 -18.05
C SER A 97 9.11 -9.22 -19.33
N LYS A 98 9.30 -9.98 -20.42
CA LYS A 98 9.54 -9.44 -21.76
C LYS A 98 8.36 -8.61 -22.26
N GLU A 99 8.65 -7.52 -22.96
CA GLU A 99 7.67 -6.85 -23.81
C GLU A 99 7.47 -7.63 -25.12
N LYS A 100 6.25 -7.61 -25.70
CA LYS A 100 5.97 -8.29 -26.97
C LYS A 100 6.74 -7.68 -28.16
N ILE A 101 7.00 -6.37 -28.11
CA ILE A 101 7.76 -5.62 -29.10
C ILE A 101 8.66 -4.69 -28.30
N GLU A 102 9.96 -4.96 -28.32
CA GLU A 102 10.95 -4.11 -27.69
C GLU A 102 11.61 -3.26 -28.77
N ASP A 103 11.30 -1.97 -28.74
CA ASP A 103 11.82 -0.95 -29.64
C ASP A 103 12.51 0.14 -28.80
N ASP A 104 13.49 0.82 -29.38
CA ASP A 104 14.21 1.93 -28.75
C ASP A 104 13.26 3.03 -28.27
N TYR A 105 12.14 3.19 -28.97
CA TYR A 105 11.06 4.08 -28.55
C TYR A 105 10.46 3.69 -27.18
N ILE A 106 10.15 2.41 -26.97
CA ILE A 106 9.60 1.91 -25.69
C ILE A 106 10.61 2.08 -24.56
N ASN A 107 11.91 1.94 -24.84
CA ASN A 107 12.98 2.22 -23.88
C ASN A 107 13.02 3.69 -23.46
N LYS A 108 12.97 4.60 -24.44
CA LYS A 108 12.89 6.04 -24.18
C LYS A 108 11.63 6.41 -23.40
N LEU A 109 10.49 5.83 -23.77
CA LEU A 109 9.21 6.04 -23.10
C LEU A 109 9.25 5.62 -21.62
N ARG A 110 9.87 4.47 -21.32
CA ARG A 110 10.08 3.99 -19.94
C ARG A 110 10.94 4.95 -19.13
N LEU A 111 12.04 5.43 -19.71
CA LEU A 111 12.95 6.36 -19.06
C LEU A 111 12.25 7.69 -18.74
N ASP A 112 11.56 8.27 -19.70
CA ASP A 112 10.86 9.53 -19.48
C ASP A 112 9.75 9.39 -18.43
N ALA A 113 9.01 8.26 -18.44
CA ALA A 113 7.98 7.99 -17.45
C ALA A 113 8.58 7.89 -16.04
N TYR A 114 9.75 7.25 -15.89
CA TYR A 114 10.49 7.18 -14.63
C TYR A 114 10.91 8.58 -14.16
N VAL A 115 11.51 9.39 -15.03
CA VAL A 115 11.93 10.77 -14.71
C VAL A 115 10.74 11.61 -14.24
N LEU A 116 9.61 11.53 -14.95
CA LEU A 116 8.39 12.26 -14.58
C LEU A 116 7.82 11.79 -13.24
N THR A 117 7.85 10.48 -12.97
CA THR A 117 7.36 9.92 -11.69
C THR A 117 8.19 10.42 -10.51
N VAL A 118 9.52 10.37 -10.63
CA VAL A 118 10.45 10.85 -9.59
C VAL A 118 10.24 12.35 -9.35
N LEU A 119 10.08 13.13 -10.42
CA LEU A 119 9.84 14.56 -10.32
C LEU A 119 8.56 14.87 -9.54
N ILE A 120 7.44 14.22 -9.87
CA ILE A 120 6.16 14.40 -9.18
C ILE A 120 6.28 14.00 -7.71
N LEU A 121 6.88 12.83 -7.43
CA LEU A 121 7.04 12.36 -6.05
C LEU A 121 7.87 13.33 -5.20
N LEU A 122 8.94 13.89 -5.77
CA LEU A 122 9.80 14.87 -5.09
C LEU A 122 9.05 16.17 -4.82
N CYS A 123 8.30 16.69 -5.80
CA CYS A 123 7.46 17.88 -5.60
C CYS A 123 6.42 17.65 -4.49
N VAL A 124 5.74 16.51 -4.48
CA VAL A 124 4.76 16.16 -3.45
C VAL A 124 5.43 16.01 -2.08
N SER A 125 6.57 15.31 -2.01
CA SER A 125 7.34 15.16 -0.77
C SER A 125 7.75 16.51 -0.19
N LEU A 126 8.17 17.45 -1.03
CA LEU A 126 8.56 18.79 -0.62
C LEU A 126 7.36 19.59 -0.09
N LEU A 127 6.21 19.52 -0.78
CA LEU A 127 4.97 20.15 -0.31
C LEU A 127 4.53 19.61 1.06
N ILE A 128 4.56 18.28 1.21
CA ILE A 128 4.20 17.61 2.46
C ILE A 128 5.14 18.04 3.60
N TYR A 129 6.45 18.12 3.33
CA TYR A 129 7.44 18.54 4.31
C TYR A 129 7.20 19.98 4.80
N ILE A 130 6.86 20.90 3.89
CA ILE A 130 6.53 22.30 4.25
C ILE A 130 5.27 22.36 5.14
N ILE A 131 4.26 21.54 4.87
CA ILE A 131 2.97 21.60 5.59
C ILE A 131 3.04 20.94 6.97
N SER A 132 3.57 19.72 7.03
CA SER A 132 3.41 18.87 8.22
C SER A 132 4.68 18.73 9.07
N GLY A 133 5.82 19.25 8.59
CA GLY A 133 7.11 19.28 9.30
C GLY A 133 7.77 17.91 9.47
N ASN A 134 7.07 16.93 10.05
CA ASN A 134 7.58 15.58 10.27
C ASN A 134 6.45 14.55 10.13
N ILE A 135 6.61 13.60 9.20
CA ILE A 135 5.68 12.50 9.01
C ILE A 135 6.49 11.21 8.90
N ASP A 136 6.17 10.24 9.76
CA ASP A 136 6.72 8.90 9.70
C ASP A 136 6.02 8.10 8.60
N VAL A 137 6.50 8.22 7.37
CA VAL A 137 6.01 7.40 6.26
C VAL A 137 6.83 6.12 6.18
N LYS A 138 6.17 4.96 6.21
CA LYS A 138 6.83 3.67 5.99
C LYS A 138 7.39 3.58 4.57
N LEU A 139 8.61 3.04 4.43
CA LEU A 139 9.28 2.84 3.14
C LEU A 139 8.42 2.03 2.15
N GLU A 140 7.75 0.99 2.63
CA GLU A 140 6.87 0.12 1.84
C GLU A 140 5.72 0.92 1.19
N ALA A 141 5.12 1.85 1.93
CA ALA A 141 4.05 2.71 1.43
C ALA A 141 4.57 3.67 0.34
N VAL A 142 5.75 4.26 0.53
CA VAL A 142 6.39 5.12 -0.47
C VAL A 142 6.68 4.35 -1.75
N LEU A 143 7.25 3.14 -1.63
CA LEU A 143 7.54 2.28 -2.78
C LEU A 143 6.27 1.90 -3.54
N ASN A 144 5.21 1.48 -2.83
CA ASN A 144 3.93 1.14 -3.47
C ASN A 144 3.33 2.34 -4.21
N ILE A 145 3.29 3.53 -3.58
CA ILE A 145 2.80 4.75 -4.23
C ILE A 145 3.62 5.10 -5.47
N PHE A 146 4.95 5.02 -5.37
CA PHE A 146 5.86 5.26 -6.50
C PHE A 146 5.57 4.30 -7.66
N LEU A 147 5.39 3.01 -7.39
CA LEU A 147 5.15 1.97 -8.39
C LEU A 147 3.79 2.13 -9.08
N ILE A 148 2.73 2.44 -8.33
CA ILE A 148 1.40 2.72 -8.88
C ILE A 148 1.47 3.96 -9.77
N LEU A 149 2.08 5.04 -9.28
CA LEU A 149 2.20 6.30 -10.02
C LEU A 149 3.00 6.11 -11.32
N TYR A 150 4.11 5.38 -11.26
CA TYR A 150 4.91 5.02 -12.43
C TYR A 150 4.09 4.25 -13.47
N LEU A 151 3.36 3.21 -13.06
CA LEU A 151 2.52 2.42 -13.96
C LEU A 151 1.42 3.27 -14.58
N PHE A 152 0.80 4.15 -13.81
CA PHE A 152 -0.22 5.06 -14.29
C PHE A 152 0.34 6.00 -15.36
N ILE A 153 1.44 6.70 -15.05
CA ILE A 153 2.12 7.61 -15.98
C ILE A 153 2.56 6.87 -17.26
N PHE A 154 3.19 5.71 -17.11
CA PHE A 154 3.63 4.89 -18.25
C PHE A 154 2.43 4.46 -19.11
N PHE A 155 1.31 4.09 -18.50
CA PHE A 155 0.09 3.70 -19.22
C PHE A 155 -0.47 4.86 -20.05
N PHE A 156 -0.61 6.06 -19.48
CA PHE A 156 -1.09 7.22 -20.23
C PHE A 156 -0.13 7.61 -21.34
N LYS A 157 1.17 7.64 -21.05
CA LYS A 157 2.18 8.01 -22.04
C LYS A 157 2.21 7.01 -23.20
N LYS A 158 2.01 5.72 -22.94
CA LYS A 158 1.87 4.67 -23.96
C LYS A 158 0.58 4.77 -24.79
N ARG A 159 -0.42 5.54 -24.37
CA ARG A 159 -1.67 5.73 -25.13
C ARG A 159 -1.63 6.95 -26.03
N ILE A 160 -0.88 7.98 -25.63
CA ILE A 160 -0.78 9.25 -26.37
C ILE A 160 0.13 9.10 -27.60
N TYR A 161 1.11 8.21 -27.52
CA TYR A 161 2.06 7.90 -28.59
C TYR A 161 1.87 6.47 -29.09
#